data_AF-A0A7X5VJZ9-F1
#
_entry.id   AF-A0A7X5VJZ9-F1
#
_cell.length_a   1.000
_cell.length_b   1.000
_cell.length_c   1.000
_cell.angle_alpha   90.00
_cell.angle_beta   90.00
_cell.angle_gamma   90.00
#
_symmetry.space_group_name_H-M   'P 1'
#
loop_
_entity.id
_entity.type
_entity.pdbx_description
1 polymer ?
#
loop_
_entity_poly.entity_id
_entity_poly.type
_entity_poly.pdbx_seq_one_letter_code
_entity_poly.pdbx_strand_id
1 'polypeptide(L)'
;MRNYWSLLPAVLVIMGLILVYAIPTIINPQWTSSIMALFRTTSMPDDATPEEARQAAGVLSPQQLKSRRMLAISLVVGALALVGFNVSLNREANGCYQAARAFGAIDGPDTKDPCIEMIYGTFMGDGSRAPTEKSQQPVKYYQRVDGKKPKYLKWIQNAPKYDEVDLLFGTVGKCASDLSVQQLEDKIMVVVDVDAPCPEDSSMSVTPIKLKKPLGDRKIVTVDDEPVTEINPDMDSWFTVLKKLATGG
;
A
#
# COMPACT_ATOMS: atom_id res chain seq x y z
N MET A 1 16.17 -5.58 0.77
CA MET A 1 14.92 -4.80 0.70
C MET A 1 14.85 -4.11 -0.65
N ARG A 2 13.77 -4.30 -1.44
CA ARG A 2 13.43 -3.29 -2.44
C ARG A 2 12.91 -2.11 -1.61
N ASN A 3 13.86 -1.31 -1.13
CA ASN A 3 13.59 -0.29 -0.16
C ASN A 3 12.79 0.77 -0.91
N TYR A 4 11.46 0.75 -0.85
CA TYR A 4 10.62 1.77 -1.47
C TYR A 4 10.84 3.15 -0.81
N TRP A 5 11.58 3.18 0.31
CA TRP A 5 12.22 4.35 0.89
C TRP A 5 13.49 4.83 0.17
N SER A 6 14.13 4.03 -0.69
CA SER A 6 15.33 4.46 -1.44
C SER A 6 15.02 5.53 -2.49
N LEU A 7 13.78 5.55 -2.99
CA LEU A 7 13.29 6.60 -3.88
C LEU A 7 12.91 7.86 -3.09
N LEU A 8 12.66 7.76 -1.78
CA LEU A 8 12.19 8.87 -0.97
C LEU A 8 13.21 10.02 -0.89
N PRO A 9 14.53 9.79 -0.70
CA PRO A 9 15.55 10.81 -0.85
C PRO A 9 15.54 11.47 -2.24
N ALA A 10 15.44 10.68 -3.31
CA ALA A 10 15.41 11.21 -4.67
C ALA A 10 14.16 12.07 -4.93
N VAL A 11 13.00 11.61 -4.45
CA VAL A 11 11.74 12.36 -4.49
C VAL A 11 11.84 13.65 -3.67
N LEU A 12 12.43 13.62 -2.47
CA LEU A 12 12.64 14.81 -1.65
C LEU A 12 13.57 15.82 -2.33
N VAL A 13 14.64 15.36 -2.98
CA VAL A 13 15.54 16.23 -3.76
C VAL A 13 14.79 16.86 -4.94
N ILE A 14 14.03 16.07 -5.70
CA ILE A 14 13.21 16.57 -6.82
C ILE A 14 12.16 17.57 -6.33
N MET A 15 11.47 17.27 -5.23
CA MET A 15 10.53 18.18 -4.58
C MET A 15 11.20 19.50 -4.18
N GLY A 16 12.37 19.42 -3.55
CA GLY A 16 13.16 20.59 -3.17
C GLY A 16 13.50 21.46 -4.37
N LEU A 17 14.00 20.85 -5.45
CA LEU A 17 14.32 21.56 -6.70
C LEU A 17 13.08 22.20 -7.34
N ILE A 18 11.96 21.48 -7.37
CA ILE A 18 10.69 22.00 -7.89
C ILE A 18 10.20 23.17 -7.05
N LEU A 19 10.23 23.09 -5.73
CA LEU A 19 9.80 24.18 -4.84
C LEU A 19 10.71 25.40 -4.96
N VAL A 20 12.03 25.20 -5.04
CA VAL A 20 13.01 26.26 -5.25
C VAL A 20 12.78 27.00 -6.58
N TYR A 21 12.36 26.30 -7.63
CA TYR A 21 12.01 26.94 -8.90
C TYR A 21 10.61 27.57 -8.89
N ALA A 22 9.60 26.83 -8.40
CA ALA A 22 8.20 27.17 -8.55
C ALA A 22 7.76 28.29 -7.61
N ILE A 23 8.21 28.31 -6.34
CA ILE A 23 7.81 29.32 -5.36
C ILE A 23 8.22 30.73 -5.83
N PRO A 24 9.49 30.99 -6.21
CA PRO A 24 9.87 32.30 -6.75
C PRO A 24 9.14 32.62 -8.05
N THR A 25 8.93 31.63 -8.92
CA THR A 25 8.24 31.84 -10.21
C THR A 25 6.76 32.18 -10.05
N ILE A 26 6.08 31.66 -9.01
CA ILE A 26 4.70 32.00 -8.69
C ILE A 26 4.62 33.43 -8.13
N ILE A 27 5.49 33.76 -7.17
CA ILE A 27 5.52 35.07 -6.49
C ILE A 27 5.93 36.18 -7.47
N ASN A 28 7.08 36.01 -8.14
CA ASN A 28 7.59 36.96 -9.12
C ASN A 28 8.32 36.24 -10.28
N PRO A 29 7.64 36.00 -11.42
CA PRO A 29 8.22 35.25 -12.53
C PRO A 29 9.37 35.98 -13.24
N GLN A 30 9.55 37.29 -13.00
CA GLN A 30 10.66 38.06 -13.55
C GLN A 30 12.00 37.74 -12.89
N TRP A 31 11.99 37.25 -11.66
CA TRP A 31 13.24 36.98 -10.92
C TRP A 31 14.06 35.86 -11.60
N THR A 32 13.39 34.83 -12.12
CA THR A 32 14.05 33.72 -12.84
C THR A 32 14.49 34.11 -14.26
N SER A 33 13.82 35.05 -14.93
CA SER A 33 14.28 35.55 -16.23
C SER A 33 15.44 36.54 -16.09
N SER A 34 15.45 37.39 -15.06
CA SER A 34 16.56 38.31 -14.81
C SER A 34 17.86 37.58 -14.47
N ILE A 35 17.80 36.49 -13.70
CA ILE A 35 18.99 35.66 -13.41
C ILE A 35 19.50 34.96 -14.69
N MET A 36 18.61 34.39 -15.52
CA MET A 36 19.02 33.80 -16.80
C MET A 36 19.57 34.84 -17.79
N ALA A 37 19.03 36.06 -17.78
CA ALA A 37 19.51 37.17 -18.59
C ALA A 37 20.90 37.65 -18.14
N LEU A 38 21.20 37.61 -16.84
CA LEU A 38 22.52 37.88 -16.26
C LEU A 38 23.62 36.94 -16.78
N PHE A 39 23.27 35.72 -17.21
CA PHE A 39 24.21 34.75 -17.79
C PHE A 39 24.21 34.74 -19.33
N ARG A 40 23.37 35.53 -20.00
CA ARG A 40 23.45 35.73 -21.46
C ARG A 40 24.60 36.68 -21.77
N THR A 41 25.67 36.13 -22.34
CA THR A 41 26.84 36.88 -22.85
C THR A 41 26.62 37.48 -24.24
N THR A 42 25.40 37.46 -24.77
CA THR A 42 25.09 38.00 -26.09
C THR A 42 24.94 39.51 -26.04
N SER A 43 25.86 40.23 -26.66
CA SER A 43 25.78 41.67 -26.93
C SER A 43 24.47 41.99 -27.66
N MET A 44 23.66 42.92 -27.11
CA MET A 44 22.50 43.44 -27.84
C MET A 44 23.00 44.21 -29.08
N PRO A 45 22.41 44.00 -30.26
CA PRO A 45 22.72 44.82 -31.43
C PRO A 45 22.27 46.28 -31.21
N ASP A 46 23.05 47.25 -31.70
CA ASP A 46 22.85 48.70 -31.45
C ASP A 46 21.51 49.24 -32.00
N ASP A 47 20.85 48.49 -32.89
CA ASP A 47 19.58 48.78 -33.53
C ASP A 47 18.40 47.97 -32.98
N ALA A 48 18.56 47.34 -31.81
CA ALA A 48 17.49 46.56 -31.17
C ALA A 48 16.23 47.40 -30.93
N THR A 49 15.08 46.86 -31.36
CA THR A 49 13.77 47.48 -31.09
C THR A 49 13.49 47.53 -29.57
N PRO A 50 12.60 48.41 -29.08
CA PRO A 50 12.28 48.50 -27.66
C PRO A 50 11.75 47.19 -27.06
N GLU A 51 11.14 46.33 -27.88
CA GLU A 51 10.68 45.00 -27.46
C GLU A 51 11.84 43.99 -27.36
N GLU A 52 12.78 44.02 -28.30
CA GLU A 52 13.99 43.18 -28.27
C GLU A 52 14.90 43.56 -27.11
N ALA A 53 15.05 44.86 -26.84
CA ALA A 53 15.78 45.37 -25.68
C ALA A 53 15.13 44.93 -24.35
N ARG A 54 13.80 44.94 -24.26
CA ARG A 54 13.05 44.44 -23.09
C ARG A 54 13.19 42.92 -22.92
N GLN A 55 13.13 42.16 -24.00
CA GLN A 55 13.30 40.70 -23.95
C GLN A 55 14.74 40.31 -23.59
N ALA A 56 15.74 41.04 -24.11
CA ALA A 56 17.14 40.82 -23.80
C ALA A 56 17.49 41.28 -22.36
N ALA A 57 16.79 42.27 -21.82
CA ALA A 57 16.81 42.62 -20.39
C ALA A 57 16.05 41.61 -19.48
N GLY A 58 15.47 40.56 -20.06
CA GLY A 58 14.75 39.52 -19.33
C GLY A 58 13.35 39.91 -18.86
N VAL A 59 12.77 41.00 -19.39
CA VAL A 59 11.40 41.44 -19.09
C VAL A 59 10.41 40.55 -19.83
N LEU A 60 9.61 39.80 -19.08
CA LEU A 60 8.62 38.87 -19.63
C LEU A 60 7.34 39.60 -20.07
N SER A 61 6.77 39.17 -21.19
CA SER A 61 5.45 39.64 -21.63
C SER A 61 4.32 39.12 -20.71
N PRO A 62 3.13 39.74 -20.69
CA PRO A 62 2.00 39.28 -19.88
C PRO A 62 1.59 37.82 -20.15
N GLN A 63 1.66 37.38 -21.42
CA GLN A 63 1.41 35.99 -21.80
C GLN A 63 2.50 35.05 -21.26
N GLN A 64 3.77 35.46 -21.30
CA GLN A 64 4.88 34.68 -20.74
C GLN A 64 4.81 34.57 -19.21
N LEU A 65 4.42 35.64 -18.52
CA LEU A 65 4.18 35.64 -17.07
C LEU A 65 3.08 34.64 -16.70
N LYS A 66 1.95 34.65 -17.41
CA LYS A 66 0.83 33.73 -17.18
C LYS A 66 1.22 32.28 -17.48
N SER A 67 1.94 32.04 -18.57
CA SER A 67 2.44 30.71 -18.96
C SER A 67 3.39 30.12 -17.92
N ARG A 68 4.37 30.91 -17.44
CA ARG A 68 5.32 30.47 -16.41
C ARG A 68 4.66 30.20 -15.06
N ARG A 69 3.65 30.98 -14.68
CA ARG A 69 2.86 30.71 -13.47
C ARG A 69 2.08 29.41 -13.60
N MET A 70 1.44 29.16 -14.75
CA MET A 70 0.76 27.87 -14.98
C MET A 70 1.73 26.69 -14.97
N LEU A 71 2.91 26.82 -15.56
CA LEU A 71 3.96 25.80 -15.51
C LEU A 71 4.44 25.54 -14.08
N ALA A 72 4.68 26.59 -13.29
CA ALA A 72 5.11 26.44 -11.90
C ALA A 72 4.04 25.75 -11.04
N ILE A 73 2.76 26.11 -11.24
CA ILE A 73 1.63 25.44 -10.57
C ILE A 73 1.54 23.97 -10.98
N SER A 74 1.65 23.65 -12.28
CA SER A 74 1.58 22.26 -12.74
C SER A 74 2.75 21.41 -12.23
N LEU A 75 3.95 21.99 -12.13
CA LEU A 75 5.11 21.35 -11.51
C LEU A 75 4.86 21.03 -10.04
N VAL A 76 4.30 21.97 -9.27
CA VAL A 76 3.94 21.73 -7.85
C VAL A 76 2.90 20.61 -7.72
N VAL A 77 1.86 20.63 -8.56
CA VAL A 77 0.82 19.58 -8.57
C VAL A 77 1.42 18.22 -8.94
N GLY A 78 2.26 18.14 -9.97
CA GLY A 78 2.94 16.91 -10.36
C GLY A 78 3.86 16.37 -9.26
N ALA A 79 4.54 17.25 -8.54
CA ALA A 79 5.42 16.88 -7.44
C ALA A 79 4.62 16.29 -6.25
N LEU A 80 3.48 16.91 -5.89
CA LEU A 80 2.56 16.37 -4.90
C LEU A 80 1.99 15.00 -5.31
N ALA A 81 1.67 14.81 -6.59
CA ALA A 81 1.23 13.52 -7.11
C ALA A 81 2.31 12.43 -6.99
N LEU A 82 3.57 12.75 -7.28
CA LEU A 82 4.71 11.83 -7.12
C LEU A 82 4.93 11.41 -5.66
N VAL A 83 4.83 12.35 -4.72
CA VAL A 83 4.89 12.05 -3.28
C VAL A 83 3.73 11.15 -2.88
N GLY A 84 2.51 11.48 -3.30
CA GLY A 84 1.32 10.67 -3.03
C GLY A 84 1.46 9.24 -3.55
N PHE A 85 1.99 9.07 -4.78
CA PHE A 85 2.24 7.77 -5.37
C PHE A 85 3.28 6.95 -4.58
N ASN A 86 4.40 7.57 -4.20
CA ASN A 86 5.45 6.90 -3.42
C ASN A 86 4.95 6.46 -2.03
N VAL A 87 4.19 7.33 -1.35
CA VAL A 87 3.61 7.01 -0.04
C VAL A 87 2.56 5.91 -0.16
N SER A 88 1.74 5.93 -1.22
CA SER A 88 0.74 4.88 -1.45
C SER A 88 1.38 3.51 -1.61
N LEU A 89 2.44 3.39 -2.41
CA LEU A 89 3.14 2.11 -2.62
C LEU A 89 3.82 1.60 -1.34
N ASN A 90 4.53 2.47 -0.62
CA ASN A 90 5.16 2.13 0.65
C ASN A 90 4.13 1.68 1.69
N ARG A 91 2.99 2.38 1.75
CA ARG A 91 1.88 2.03 2.62
C ARG A 91 1.35 0.65 2.24
N GLU A 92 1.11 0.37 0.97
CA GLU A 92 0.57 -0.92 0.56
C GLU A 92 1.51 -2.09 0.88
N ALA A 93 2.82 -1.94 0.65
CA ALA A 93 3.81 -2.93 1.07
C ALA A 93 3.83 -3.14 2.59
N ASN A 94 3.76 -2.06 3.38
CA ASN A 94 3.62 -2.15 4.84
C ASN A 94 2.31 -2.82 5.26
N GLY A 95 1.23 -2.65 4.50
CA GLY A 95 -0.06 -3.28 4.75
C GLY A 95 0.00 -4.78 4.60
N CYS A 96 0.66 -5.27 3.53
CA CYS A 96 0.92 -6.69 3.37
C CYS A 96 1.82 -7.25 4.47
N TYR A 97 2.86 -6.51 4.85
CA TYR A 97 3.75 -6.91 5.94
C TYR A 97 2.97 -7.03 7.27
N GLN A 98 2.18 -6.02 7.62
CA GLN A 98 1.32 -6.05 8.81
C GLN A 98 0.31 -7.19 8.77
N ALA A 99 -0.31 -7.43 7.61
CA ALA A 99 -1.23 -8.56 7.43
C ALA A 99 -0.52 -9.90 7.63
N ALA A 100 0.63 -10.12 6.99
CA ALA A 100 1.40 -11.34 7.13
C ALA A 100 1.80 -11.60 8.60
N ARG A 101 2.31 -10.57 9.28
CA ARG A 101 2.66 -10.64 10.71
C ARG A 101 1.45 -10.90 11.60
N ALA A 102 0.31 -10.28 11.32
CA ALA A 102 -0.93 -10.49 12.07
C ALA A 102 -1.46 -11.91 11.90
N PHE A 103 -1.26 -12.54 10.74
CA PHE A 103 -1.57 -13.95 10.53
C PHE A 103 -0.52 -14.90 11.14
N GLY A 104 0.67 -14.41 11.50
CA GLY A 104 1.70 -15.19 12.21
C GLY A 104 3.01 -15.42 11.46
N ALA A 105 3.24 -14.75 10.32
CA ALA A 105 4.52 -14.80 9.62
C ALA A 105 5.69 -14.32 10.51
N ILE A 106 6.85 -14.95 10.37
CA ILE A 106 8.11 -14.45 10.96
C ILE A 106 8.97 -13.72 9.92
N ASP A 107 10.02 -13.03 10.37
CA ASP A 107 10.95 -12.38 9.44
C ASP A 107 11.94 -13.41 8.86
N GLY A 108 11.89 -13.59 7.55
CA GLY A 108 12.78 -14.47 6.80
C GLY A 108 13.80 -13.73 5.93
N PRO A 109 14.73 -14.46 5.28
CA PRO A 109 15.72 -13.89 4.37
C PRO A 109 15.09 -13.24 3.12
N ASP A 110 13.90 -13.72 2.72
CA ASP A 110 13.17 -13.29 1.52
C ASP A 110 11.94 -12.45 1.89
N THR A 111 12.13 -11.39 2.69
CA THR A 111 11.06 -10.44 3.09
C THR A 111 11.14 -9.12 2.30
N LYS A 112 11.66 -9.16 1.08
CA LYS A 112 11.93 -7.97 0.25
C LYS A 112 10.65 -7.42 -0.36
N ASP A 113 9.68 -8.27 -0.70
CA ASP A 113 8.35 -7.91 -1.16
C ASP A 113 7.29 -8.66 -0.33
N PRO A 114 6.82 -8.10 0.81
CA PRO A 114 5.92 -8.79 1.72
C PRO A 114 4.61 -9.26 1.09
N CYS A 115 4.11 -8.56 0.06
CA CYS A 115 2.89 -8.96 -0.63
C CYS A 115 3.10 -10.21 -1.50
N ILE A 116 4.33 -10.48 -1.93
CA ILE A 116 4.65 -11.61 -2.80
C ILE A 116 5.26 -12.76 -1.99
N GLU A 117 6.10 -12.44 -1.01
CA GLU A 117 6.97 -13.41 -0.35
C GLU A 117 6.45 -13.82 1.04
N MET A 118 5.64 -12.98 1.70
CA MET A 118 5.17 -13.24 3.07
C MET A 118 3.68 -13.61 3.17
N ILE A 119 2.85 -13.23 2.21
CA ILE A 119 1.42 -13.53 2.22
C ILE A 119 0.91 -13.85 0.81
N TYR A 120 0.24 -14.99 0.66
CA TYR A 120 -0.36 -15.41 -0.62
C TYR A 120 -1.72 -16.05 -0.39
N GLY A 121 -2.57 -16.08 -1.41
CA GLY A 121 -3.83 -16.80 -1.36
C GLY A 121 -3.60 -18.29 -1.59
N THR A 122 -4.37 -19.13 -0.90
CA THR A 122 -4.21 -20.57 -1.00
C THR A 122 -4.37 -21.08 -2.44
N PHE A 123 -3.44 -21.93 -2.87
CA PHE A 123 -3.50 -22.60 -4.16
C PHE A 123 -4.40 -23.85 -4.15
N MET A 124 -4.81 -24.29 -2.96
CA MET A 124 -5.47 -25.57 -2.74
C MET A 124 -6.76 -25.38 -1.95
N GLY A 125 -7.90 -25.48 -2.64
CA GLY A 125 -9.24 -25.55 -2.06
C GLY A 125 -9.61 -24.40 -1.10
N ASP A 126 -10.79 -24.52 -0.49
CA ASP A 126 -11.24 -23.67 0.62
C ASP A 126 -11.10 -24.41 1.96
N GLY A 127 -10.45 -25.59 2.00
CA GLY A 127 -10.34 -26.40 3.21
C GLY A 127 -11.68 -26.94 3.74
N SER A 128 -12.79 -26.84 2.99
CA SER A 128 -14.11 -27.33 3.41
C SER A 128 -14.15 -28.86 3.48
N ARG A 129 -13.65 -29.43 4.57
CA ARG A 129 -13.63 -30.87 4.86
C ARG A 129 -13.75 -31.13 6.36
N ALA A 130 -14.06 -32.37 6.72
CA ALA A 130 -13.91 -32.81 8.10
C ALA A 130 -12.43 -33.14 8.38
N PRO A 131 -11.92 -32.88 9.59
CA PRO A 131 -10.60 -33.34 10.01
C PRO A 131 -10.61 -34.86 10.11
N THR A 132 -9.53 -35.47 9.66
CA THR A 132 -9.35 -36.93 9.63
C THR A 132 -8.23 -37.40 10.56
N GLU A 133 -7.30 -36.52 10.91
CA GLU A 133 -6.19 -36.84 11.79
C GLU A 133 -6.63 -36.89 13.25
N LYS A 134 -5.80 -37.48 14.12
CA LYS A 134 -6.13 -37.62 15.56
C LYS A 134 -5.61 -36.46 16.39
N SER A 135 -4.53 -35.81 15.96
CA SER A 135 -3.89 -34.71 16.66
C SER A 135 -3.85 -33.48 15.77
N GLN A 136 -4.96 -32.76 15.67
CA GLN A 136 -5.00 -31.54 14.87
C GLN A 136 -4.30 -30.38 15.59
N GLN A 137 -3.94 -29.37 14.82
CA GLN A 137 -3.30 -28.16 15.33
C GLN A 137 -4.23 -26.95 15.31
N PRO A 138 -4.06 -26.04 16.29
CA PRO A 138 -4.90 -24.88 16.40
C PRO A 138 -4.60 -23.84 15.33
N VAL A 139 -5.65 -23.27 14.75
CA VAL A 139 -5.55 -22.06 13.94
C VAL A 139 -5.74 -20.86 14.86
N LYS A 140 -4.77 -19.93 14.82
CA LYS A 140 -4.71 -18.83 15.80
C LYS A 140 -5.52 -17.61 15.41
N TYR A 141 -5.51 -17.26 14.12
CA TYR A 141 -6.01 -15.99 13.63
C TYR A 141 -6.94 -16.13 12.43
N TYR A 142 -7.96 -15.28 12.39
CA TYR A 142 -8.84 -15.14 11.24
C TYR A 142 -9.20 -13.67 11.02
N GLN A 143 -9.61 -13.33 9.81
CA GLN A 143 -10.13 -12.01 9.48
C GLN A 143 -11.54 -12.14 8.92
N ARG A 144 -12.45 -11.25 9.34
CA ARG A 144 -13.77 -11.09 8.75
C ARG A 144 -13.74 -10.16 7.54
N VAL A 145 -14.57 -10.47 6.56
CA VAL A 145 -14.76 -9.67 5.33
C VAL A 145 -16.19 -9.13 5.32
N ASP A 146 -16.48 -8.20 6.24
CA ASP A 146 -17.81 -7.61 6.38
C ASP A 146 -18.04 -6.48 5.35
N GLY A 147 -18.16 -6.83 4.07
CA GLY A 147 -18.43 -5.89 2.97
C GLY A 147 -17.31 -4.90 2.65
N LYS A 148 -16.31 -4.76 3.53
CA LYS A 148 -15.09 -4.00 3.30
C LYS A 148 -14.00 -4.92 2.76
N LYS A 149 -13.68 -4.74 1.49
CA LYS A 149 -12.60 -5.43 0.78
C LYS A 149 -11.24 -5.15 1.44
N PRO A 150 -10.55 -6.18 1.98
CA PRO A 150 -9.22 -6.01 2.54
C PRO A 150 -8.26 -5.51 1.47
N LYS A 151 -7.53 -4.43 1.77
CA LYS A 151 -6.73 -3.73 0.76
C LYS A 151 -5.47 -4.50 0.38
N TYR A 152 -4.90 -5.26 1.30
CA TYR A 152 -3.66 -5.99 1.06
C TYR A 152 -3.86 -7.13 0.05
N LEU A 153 -5.06 -7.73 0.00
CA LEU A 153 -5.37 -8.83 -0.91
C LEU A 153 -5.21 -8.47 -2.39
N LYS A 154 -5.26 -7.20 -2.80
CA LYS A 154 -5.06 -6.84 -4.22
C LYS A 154 -3.62 -7.00 -4.69
N TRP A 155 -2.70 -7.15 -3.75
CA TRP A 155 -1.27 -7.20 -4.00
C TRP A 155 -0.68 -8.58 -3.79
N ILE A 156 -1.43 -9.49 -3.16
CA ILE A 156 -0.93 -10.84 -2.92
C ILE A 156 -1.03 -11.71 -4.16
N GLN A 157 -0.13 -12.68 -4.26
CA GLN A 157 -0.25 -13.70 -5.29
C GLN A 157 -1.49 -14.56 -5.03
N ASN A 158 -2.15 -14.97 -6.13
CA ASN A 158 -3.32 -15.85 -6.08
C ASN A 158 -4.46 -15.31 -5.17
N ALA A 159 -4.70 -14.00 -5.25
CA ALA A 159 -5.70 -13.34 -4.42
C ALA A 159 -7.11 -13.92 -4.62
N PRO A 160 -7.85 -14.19 -3.53
CA PRO A 160 -9.23 -14.66 -3.63
C PRO A 160 -10.16 -13.56 -4.17
N LYS A 161 -11.25 -13.99 -4.83
CA LYS A 161 -12.31 -13.09 -5.31
C LYS A 161 -13.22 -12.68 -4.15
N TYR A 162 -13.23 -11.39 -3.83
CA TYR A 162 -13.86 -10.79 -2.64
C TYR A 162 -15.37 -10.98 -2.52
N ASP A 163 -16.05 -11.03 -3.65
CA ASP A 163 -17.49 -11.23 -3.79
C ASP A 163 -17.94 -12.63 -3.36
N GLU A 164 -17.00 -13.53 -3.09
CA GLU A 164 -17.25 -14.92 -2.72
C GLU A 164 -16.64 -15.27 -1.36
N VAL A 165 -16.25 -14.30 -0.54
CA VAL A 165 -15.52 -14.55 0.72
C VAL A 165 -16.12 -13.78 1.89
N ASP A 166 -16.40 -14.50 2.96
CA ASP A 166 -16.88 -13.95 4.23
C ASP A 166 -15.79 -13.98 5.31
N LEU A 167 -14.93 -14.99 5.29
CA LEU A 167 -13.83 -15.17 6.25
C LEU A 167 -12.51 -15.49 5.54
N LEU A 168 -11.40 -15.09 6.16
CA LEU A 168 -10.04 -15.40 5.73
C LEU A 168 -9.30 -16.04 6.91
N PHE A 169 -8.76 -17.24 6.71
CA PHE A 169 -7.93 -17.92 7.69
C PHE A 169 -6.47 -17.89 7.25
N GLY A 170 -5.57 -17.52 8.15
CA GLY A 170 -4.13 -17.55 7.90
C GLY A 170 -3.50 -18.82 8.44
N THR A 171 -2.75 -19.52 7.60
CA THR A 171 -1.95 -20.69 7.97
C THR A 171 -0.54 -20.52 7.46
N VAL A 172 0.42 -21.17 8.13
CA VAL A 172 1.78 -21.27 7.60
C VAL A 172 1.74 -21.87 6.21
N GLY A 173 2.48 -21.30 5.28
CA GLY A 173 2.44 -21.66 3.86
C GLY A 173 2.47 -23.16 3.58
N LYS A 174 3.38 -23.89 4.24
CA LYS A 174 3.55 -25.34 4.08
C LYS A 174 2.41 -26.20 4.63
N CYS A 175 1.62 -25.66 5.55
CA CYS A 175 0.48 -26.33 6.18
C CYS A 175 -0.87 -25.90 5.61
N ALA A 176 -0.87 -25.03 4.61
CA ALA A 176 -2.10 -24.46 4.06
C ALA A 176 -3.02 -25.51 3.43
N SER A 177 -2.44 -26.55 2.83
CA SER A 177 -3.16 -27.69 2.26
C SER A 177 -3.89 -28.53 3.31
N ASP A 178 -3.42 -28.50 4.56
CA ASP A 178 -3.95 -29.30 5.64
C ASP A 178 -5.04 -28.57 6.43
N LEU A 179 -5.37 -27.33 6.06
CA LEU A 179 -6.47 -26.59 6.66
C LEU A 179 -7.80 -27.34 6.46
N SER A 180 -8.53 -27.49 7.55
CA SER A 180 -9.84 -28.13 7.62
C SER A 180 -10.82 -27.17 8.28
N VAL A 181 -11.89 -26.84 7.55
CA VAL A 181 -12.94 -25.92 7.97
C VAL A 181 -14.29 -26.62 7.91
N GLN A 182 -14.91 -26.78 9.08
CA GLN A 182 -16.26 -27.30 9.21
C GLN A 182 -17.23 -26.21 9.66
N GLN A 183 -18.24 -25.95 8.83
CA GLN A 183 -19.32 -25.04 9.17
C GLN A 183 -20.48 -25.82 9.78
N LEU A 184 -20.51 -25.88 11.11
CA LEU A 184 -21.60 -26.48 11.88
C LEU A 184 -22.75 -25.47 12.08
N GLU A 185 -23.84 -25.93 12.68
CA GLU A 185 -25.04 -25.10 12.89
C GLU A 185 -24.82 -23.99 13.92
N ASP A 186 -24.04 -24.26 14.95
CA ASP A 186 -23.79 -23.40 16.11
C ASP A 186 -22.37 -22.78 16.11
N LYS A 187 -21.42 -23.39 15.39
CA LYS A 187 -20.03 -22.95 15.35
C LYS A 187 -19.36 -23.23 14.00
N ILE A 188 -18.23 -22.59 13.77
CA ILE A 188 -17.32 -22.88 12.67
C ILE A 188 -16.04 -23.40 13.30
N MET A 189 -15.73 -24.67 13.06
CA MET A 189 -14.51 -25.30 13.54
C MET A 189 -13.44 -25.18 12.47
N VAL A 190 -12.26 -24.71 12.85
CA VAL A 190 -11.12 -24.55 11.96
C VAL A 190 -9.86 -25.10 12.64
N VAL A 191 -9.20 -26.02 11.95
CA VAL A 191 -8.00 -26.70 12.45
C VAL A 191 -7.03 -26.95 11.29
N VAL A 192 -5.75 -27.08 11.59
CA VAL A 192 -4.79 -27.68 10.65
C VAL A 192 -4.77 -29.17 10.94
N ASP A 193 -5.26 -29.96 9.99
CA ASP A 193 -5.47 -31.40 10.12
C ASP A 193 -4.20 -32.15 9.74
N VAL A 194 -3.18 -31.99 10.58
CA VAL A 194 -1.87 -32.66 10.46
C VAL A 194 -1.28 -32.93 11.85
N ASP A 195 -0.77 -34.13 12.06
CA ASP A 195 -0.21 -34.57 13.34
C ASP A 195 1.14 -33.91 13.68
N ALA A 196 1.91 -33.50 12.67
CA ALA A 196 3.24 -32.91 12.85
C ALA A 196 3.16 -31.38 12.98
N PRO A 197 3.82 -30.76 13.99
CA PRO A 197 3.74 -29.33 14.22
C PRO A 197 4.15 -28.53 12.99
N CYS A 198 3.30 -27.56 12.62
CA CYS A 198 3.61 -26.66 11.52
C CYS A 198 4.85 -25.84 11.85
N PRO A 199 5.91 -25.91 11.03
CA PRO A 199 7.11 -25.13 11.28
C PRO A 199 6.79 -23.64 11.20
N GLU A 200 7.51 -22.81 11.95
CA GLU A 200 7.45 -21.37 11.70
C GLU A 200 8.00 -21.07 10.30
N ASP A 201 7.38 -20.13 9.60
CA ASP A 201 7.78 -19.73 8.25
C ASP A 201 7.60 -18.22 8.08
N SER A 202 8.39 -17.65 7.19
CA SER A 202 8.23 -16.26 6.78
C SER A 202 7.05 -16.04 5.84
N SER A 203 6.43 -17.11 5.37
CA SER A 203 5.34 -17.08 4.40
C SER A 203 4.04 -17.68 4.95
N MET A 204 2.94 -16.96 4.73
CA MET A 204 1.60 -17.34 5.15
C MET A 204 0.70 -17.50 3.95
N SER A 205 -0.13 -18.53 3.98
CA SER A 205 -1.24 -18.71 3.06
C SER A 205 -2.53 -18.22 3.71
N VAL A 206 -3.33 -17.49 2.94
CA VAL A 206 -4.67 -17.05 3.34
C VAL A 206 -5.69 -17.88 2.58
N THR A 207 -6.50 -18.63 3.31
CA THR A 207 -7.57 -19.44 2.75
C THR A 207 -8.92 -18.71 2.86
N PRO A 208 -9.58 -18.42 1.72
CA PRO A 208 -10.90 -17.81 1.71
C PRO A 208 -11.99 -18.82 2.05
N ILE A 209 -12.94 -18.44 2.91
CA ILE A 209 -14.12 -19.23 3.23
C ILE A 209 -15.37 -18.45 2.91
N LYS A 210 -16.23 -19.08 2.10
CA LYS A 210 -17.60 -18.64 1.90
C LYS A 210 -18.51 -19.33 2.91
N LEU A 211 -19.26 -18.56 3.66
CA LEU A 211 -20.17 -19.10 4.66
C LEU A 211 -21.46 -19.61 4.01
N LYS A 212 -21.86 -20.83 4.36
CA LYS A 212 -23.13 -21.45 3.92
C LYS A 212 -24.36 -20.77 4.54
N LYS A 213 -24.19 -20.20 5.74
CA LYS A 213 -25.18 -19.41 6.50
C LYS A 213 -24.48 -18.16 7.02
N PRO A 214 -25.17 -17.04 7.32
CA PRO A 214 -24.55 -15.87 7.95
C PRO A 214 -23.82 -16.24 9.25
N LEU A 215 -22.71 -15.57 9.60
CA LEU A 215 -21.96 -15.87 10.83
C LEU A 215 -22.87 -15.77 12.07
N GLY A 216 -23.64 -14.69 12.18
CA GLY A 216 -24.58 -14.50 13.30
C GLY A 216 -23.88 -14.63 14.65
N ASP A 217 -24.47 -15.39 15.56
CA ASP A 217 -23.91 -15.69 16.88
C ASP A 217 -22.95 -16.89 16.89
N ARG A 218 -22.67 -17.49 15.72
CA ARG A 218 -21.82 -18.69 15.63
C ARG A 218 -20.38 -18.33 15.96
N LYS A 219 -19.79 -19.08 16.87
CA LYS A 219 -18.40 -18.91 17.26
C LYS A 219 -17.47 -19.54 16.23
N ILE A 220 -16.32 -18.92 16.00
CA ILE A 220 -15.22 -19.52 15.24
C ILE A 220 -14.26 -20.11 16.27
N VAL A 221 -14.11 -21.42 16.24
CA VAL A 221 -13.36 -22.20 17.23
C VAL A 221 -12.32 -23.08 16.58
N THR A 222 -11.34 -23.50 17.36
CA THR A 222 -10.29 -24.43 16.95
C THR A 222 -10.27 -25.66 17.86
N VAL A 223 -9.14 -26.35 17.96
CA VAL A 223 -8.93 -27.50 18.84
C VAL A 223 -9.49 -27.22 20.24
N ASP A 224 -10.16 -28.22 20.82
CA ASP A 224 -10.81 -28.15 22.14
C ASP A 224 -11.86 -27.02 22.30
N ASP A 225 -12.48 -26.59 21.20
CA ASP A 225 -13.46 -25.50 21.15
C ASP A 225 -12.91 -24.13 21.62
N GLU A 226 -11.58 -23.97 21.58
CA GLU A 226 -10.95 -22.68 21.89
C GLU A 226 -11.29 -21.62 20.82
N PRO A 227 -11.56 -20.37 21.21
CA PRO A 227 -11.91 -19.32 20.26
C PRO A 227 -10.70 -18.90 19.41
N VAL A 228 -10.92 -18.76 18.10
CA VAL A 228 -9.91 -18.18 17.20
C VAL A 228 -9.93 -16.65 17.33
N THR A 229 -8.76 -16.02 17.27
CA THR A 229 -8.66 -14.56 17.45
C THR A 229 -8.95 -13.83 16.13
N GLU A 230 -9.89 -12.89 16.16
CA GLU A 230 -10.16 -12.01 15.03
C GLU A 230 -9.08 -10.94 14.89
N ILE A 231 -8.55 -10.75 13.69
CA ILE A 231 -7.60 -9.71 13.36
C ILE A 231 -8.18 -8.75 12.31
N ASN A 232 -7.76 -7.48 12.37
CA ASN A 232 -8.08 -6.47 11.36
C ASN A 232 -6.77 -5.82 10.85
N PRO A 233 -6.09 -6.45 9.87
CA PRO A 233 -4.81 -5.97 9.35
C PRO A 233 -4.93 -4.80 8.37
N ASP A 234 -6.14 -4.29 8.14
CA ASP A 234 -6.42 -3.33 7.08
C ASP A 234 -6.02 -1.91 7.48
N MET A 235 -5.09 -1.31 6.72
CA MET A 235 -4.65 0.04 6.99
C MET A 235 -5.65 1.12 6.51
N ASP A 236 -5.73 2.21 7.28
CA ASP A 236 -6.53 3.40 6.97
C ASP A 236 -6.25 3.94 5.55
N SER A 237 -7.16 4.73 4.97
CA SER A 237 -6.87 5.40 3.70
C SER A 237 -5.86 6.54 3.90
N TRP A 238 -5.10 6.92 2.86
CA TRP A 238 -4.20 8.08 2.92
C TRP A 238 -4.93 9.35 3.32
N PHE A 239 -6.15 9.56 2.80
CA PHE A 239 -7.00 10.67 3.18
C PHE A 239 -7.38 10.63 4.67
N THR A 240 -7.67 9.45 5.21
CA THR A 240 -7.93 9.25 6.64
C THR A 240 -6.70 9.58 7.48
N VAL A 241 -5.50 9.20 7.03
CA VAL A 241 -4.26 9.51 7.73
C VAL A 241 -3.92 10.99 7.66
N LEU A 242 -4.05 11.64 6.49
CA LEU A 242 -3.90 13.09 6.36
C LEU A 242 -4.87 13.84 7.26
N LYS A 243 -6.13 13.39 7.31
CA LYS A 243 -7.14 13.96 8.21
C LYS A 243 -6.71 13.81 9.66
N LYS A 244 -6.30 12.60 10.09
CA LYS A 244 -5.80 12.35 11.46
C LYS A 244 -4.57 13.19 11.80
N LEU A 245 -3.62 13.34 10.88
CA LEU A 245 -2.44 14.18 11.06
C LEU A 245 -2.81 15.67 11.17
N ALA A 246 -3.78 16.13 10.38
CA ALA A 246 -4.27 17.51 10.44
C ALA A 246 -5.10 17.81 11.69
N THR A 247 -5.79 16.80 12.25
CA THR A 247 -6.62 16.94 13.45
C THR A 247 -5.92 16.56 14.75
N GLY A 248 -4.67 16.07 14.71
CA GLY A 248 -3.89 15.70 15.89
C GLY A 248 -4.16 14.31 16.47
N GLY A 249 -4.92 13.47 15.77
CA GLY A 249 -5.35 12.14 16.23
C GLY A 249 -6.68 12.18 16.96
#